data_AF-A0A937QI98-F1
#
_entry.id   AF-A0A937QI98-F1
#
_cell.length_a   1.000
_cell.length_b   1.000
_cell.length_c   1.000
_cell.angle_alpha   90.00
_cell.angle_beta   90.00
_cell.angle_gamma   90.00
#
_symmetry.space_group_name_H-M   'P 1'
#
loop_
_entity.id
_entity.type
_entity.pdbx_description
1 polymer ?
#
loop_
_entity_poly.entity_id
_entity_poly.type
_entity_poly.pdbx_seq_one_letter_code
_entity_poly.pdbx_strand_id
1 'polypeptide(L)'
;MNTQQDQVPQNTEELKEIPKWTRKYAQNRMLTSYVVIGIGMLAGLVIVFLSALVITALVKGKMTLAGIGIVALAAMLIIIRKCGGKYQEWIDQWIYGHEGTASMPQPELTKKNKWLGFVVAVVVFICILGTYHLSMEGYIAFKYMLPLSAIYFVPFLVHQYFQQRPRIGPLVLICPILYTIHAALIIAGVPIFFSGNWGILNLALPVFGYTFLAHAISHIYSRYALKKLKGLTHLEGGTANGN
;
A
#
# COMPACT_ATOMS: atom_id res chain seq x y z
N MET A 1 -9.03 -36.73 -40.42
CA MET A 1 -7.72 -36.49 -39.77
C MET A 1 -7.19 -35.17 -40.29
N ASN A 2 -7.42 -34.07 -39.56
CA ASN A 2 -6.88 -32.75 -39.93
C ASN A 2 -6.89 -31.82 -38.72
N THR A 3 -6.24 -32.22 -37.61
CA THR A 3 -6.33 -31.51 -36.33
C THR A 3 -4.99 -31.05 -35.76
N GLN A 4 -3.86 -31.48 -36.35
CA GLN A 4 -2.53 -31.17 -35.80
C GLN A 4 -1.92 -29.85 -36.31
N GLN A 5 -2.33 -29.39 -37.49
CA GLN A 5 -1.66 -28.26 -38.15
C GLN A 5 -2.12 -26.88 -37.61
N ASP A 6 -3.33 -26.80 -37.04
CA ASP A 6 -3.87 -25.58 -36.42
C ASP A 6 -3.42 -25.39 -34.95
N GLN A 7 -2.95 -26.45 -34.27
CA GLN A 7 -2.55 -26.38 -32.86
C GLN A 7 -1.17 -25.77 -32.62
N VAL A 8 -0.23 -25.96 -33.55
CA VAL A 8 1.14 -25.42 -33.47
C VAL A 8 1.19 -23.88 -33.51
N PRO A 9 0.49 -23.19 -34.45
CA PRO A 9 0.45 -21.72 -34.45
C PRO A 9 -0.27 -21.16 -33.22
N GLN A 10 -1.33 -21.81 -32.74
CA GLN A 10 -2.09 -21.39 -31.55
C GLN A 10 -1.24 -21.45 -30.28
N ASN A 11 -0.50 -22.55 -30.06
CA ASN A 11 0.40 -22.68 -28.91
C ASN A 11 1.52 -21.62 -28.92
N THR A 12 2.03 -21.26 -30.10
CA THR A 12 3.10 -20.26 -30.22
C THR A 12 2.63 -18.84 -29.86
N GLU A 13 1.38 -18.50 -30.17
CA GLU A 13 0.78 -17.22 -29.73
C GLU A 13 0.50 -17.18 -28.23
N GLU A 14 0.03 -18.30 -27.65
CA GLU A 14 -0.21 -18.41 -26.21
C GLU A 14 1.08 -18.28 -25.39
N LEU A 15 2.20 -18.82 -25.88
CA LEU A 15 3.52 -18.68 -25.23
C LEU A 15 4.02 -17.23 -25.19
N LYS A 16 3.66 -16.39 -26.17
CA LYS A 16 3.98 -14.95 -26.14
C LYS A 16 3.27 -14.21 -24.99
N GLU A 17 2.25 -14.82 -24.37
CA GLU A 17 1.59 -14.24 -23.20
C GLU A 17 2.35 -14.47 -21.88
N ILE A 18 3.32 -15.39 -21.83
CA ILE A 18 4.06 -15.71 -20.59
C ILE A 18 4.68 -14.45 -19.96
N PRO A 19 5.46 -13.60 -20.66
CA PRO A 19 6.03 -12.38 -20.06
C PRO A 19 4.97 -11.40 -19.55
N LYS A 20 3.83 -11.31 -20.22
CA LYS A 20 2.70 -10.45 -19.85
C LYS A 20 2.06 -10.92 -18.55
N TRP A 21 1.82 -12.22 -18.40
CA TRP A 21 1.25 -12.78 -17.17
C TRP A 21 2.26 -12.78 -16.02
N THR A 22 3.56 -12.99 -16.28
CA THR A 22 4.64 -12.88 -15.28
C THR A 22 4.68 -11.46 -14.73
N ARG A 23 4.61 -10.46 -15.62
CA ARG A 23 4.53 -9.04 -15.23
C ARG A 23 3.32 -8.76 -14.37
N LYS A 24 2.13 -9.21 -14.79
CA LYS A 24 0.88 -9.04 -14.03
C LYS A 24 0.93 -9.71 -12.66
N TYR A 25 1.50 -10.91 -12.58
CA TYR A 25 1.68 -11.62 -11.31
C TYR A 25 2.60 -10.81 -10.38
N ALA A 26 3.81 -10.47 -10.82
CA ALA A 26 4.79 -9.75 -10.00
C ALA A 26 4.28 -8.37 -9.54
N GLN A 27 3.59 -7.62 -10.41
CA GLN A 27 3.03 -6.31 -10.08
C GLN A 27 1.90 -6.34 -9.06
N ASN A 28 1.24 -7.49 -8.87
CA ASN A 28 0.08 -7.61 -8.00
C ASN A 28 0.34 -8.51 -6.77
N ARG A 29 1.60 -8.90 -6.51
CA ARG A 29 2.07 -9.53 -5.26
C ARG A 29 2.05 -8.54 -4.10
N MET A 30 0.85 -8.14 -3.71
CA MET A 30 0.60 -7.08 -2.73
C MET A 30 0.55 -7.58 -1.29
N LEU A 31 0.62 -8.90 -1.04
CA LEU A 31 0.50 -9.45 0.31
C LEU A 31 1.71 -9.08 1.18
N THR A 32 2.92 -9.15 0.62
CA THR A 32 4.15 -8.67 1.28
C THR A 32 4.02 -7.20 1.67
N SER A 33 3.60 -6.34 0.75
CA SER A 33 3.39 -4.91 1.01
C SER A 33 2.34 -4.67 2.09
N TYR A 34 1.24 -5.42 2.06
CA TYR A 34 0.17 -5.32 3.05
C TYR A 34 0.64 -5.69 4.46
N VAL A 35 1.38 -6.79 4.60
CA VAL A 35 1.96 -7.23 5.89
C VAL A 35 2.98 -6.21 6.39
N VAL A 36 3.85 -5.70 5.53
CA VAL A 36 4.82 -4.64 5.89
C VAL A 36 4.11 -3.37 6.35
N ILE A 37 3.05 -2.95 5.67
CA ILE A 37 2.24 -1.79 6.07
C ILE A 37 1.61 -2.03 7.45
N GLY A 38 0.98 -3.20 7.66
CA GLY A 38 0.36 -3.54 8.95
C GLY A 38 1.35 -3.55 10.12
N ILE A 39 2.52 -4.15 9.92
CA ILE A 39 3.60 -4.17 10.93
C ILE A 39 4.15 -2.75 11.17
N GLY A 40 4.33 -1.98 10.10
CA GLY A 40 4.75 -0.57 10.19
C GLY A 40 3.75 0.29 10.96
N MET A 41 2.45 0.05 10.79
CA MET A 41 1.39 0.73 11.54
C MET A 41 1.42 0.37 13.02
N LEU A 42 1.58 -0.92 13.36
CA LEU A 42 1.74 -1.35 14.75
C LEU A 42 2.98 -0.71 15.40
N ALA A 43 4.11 -0.69 14.69
CA ALA A 43 5.31 -0.01 15.15
C ALA A 43 5.08 1.50 15.36
N GLY A 44 4.36 2.15 14.44
CA GLY A 44 3.95 3.55 14.56
C GLY A 44 3.09 3.82 15.80
N LEU A 45 2.11 2.95 16.10
CA LEU A 45 1.30 3.05 17.31
C LEU A 45 2.13 2.93 18.58
N VAL A 46 3.10 2.02 18.61
CA VAL A 46 4.04 1.89 19.73
C VAL A 46 4.87 3.16 19.91
N ILE A 47 5.37 3.75 18.81
CA ILE A 47 6.11 5.01 18.86
C ILE A 47 5.25 6.15 19.41
N VAL A 48 4.00 6.29 18.94
CA VAL A 48 3.08 7.32 19.44
C VAL A 48 2.79 7.12 20.93
N PHE A 49 2.53 5.88 21.35
CA PHE A 49 2.29 5.53 22.74
C PHE A 49 3.50 5.86 23.64
N LEU A 50 4.70 5.44 23.24
CA LEU A 50 5.93 5.76 23.96
C LEU A 50 6.19 7.26 24.03
N SER A 51 5.92 7.99 22.95
CA SER A 51 6.05 9.45 22.91
C SER A 51 5.08 10.12 23.90
N ALA A 52 3.83 9.67 23.95
CA ALA A 52 2.85 10.17 24.91
C ALA A 52 3.26 9.88 26.37
N LEU A 53 3.83 8.71 26.65
CA LEU A 53 4.38 8.38 27.97
C LEU A 53 5.55 9.28 28.35
N VAL A 54 6.48 9.54 27.42
CA VAL A 54 7.61 10.45 27.65
C VAL A 54 7.12 11.87 27.94
N ILE A 55 6.20 12.39 27.13
CA ILE A 55 5.61 13.73 27.33
C ILE A 55 4.94 13.80 28.70
N THR A 56 4.13 12.80 29.05
CA THR A 56 3.44 12.75 30.34
C THR A 56 4.43 12.67 31.51
N ALA A 57 5.52 11.92 31.36
CA ALA A 57 6.57 11.80 32.37
C ALA A 57 7.32 13.11 32.58
N LEU A 58 7.64 13.83 31.49
CA LEU A 58 8.28 15.14 31.53
C LEU A 58 7.39 16.19 32.20
N VAL A 59 6.11 16.25 31.82
CA VAL A 59 5.13 17.18 32.43
C VAL A 59 4.96 16.89 33.92
N LYS A 60 5.02 15.64 34.34
CA LYS A 60 4.88 15.22 35.76
C LYS A 60 6.22 15.24 36.54
N GLY A 61 7.31 15.72 35.95
CA GLY A 61 8.63 15.78 36.59
C GLY A 61 9.28 14.41 36.88
N LYS A 62 8.78 13.33 36.28
CA LYS A 62 9.32 11.96 36.47
C LYS A 62 10.49 11.70 35.52
N MET A 63 11.64 12.32 35.80
CA MET A 63 12.81 12.33 34.91
C MET A 63 13.38 10.94 34.59
N THR A 64 13.33 9.98 35.52
CA THR A 64 13.80 8.61 35.28
C THR A 64 12.96 7.88 34.23
N LEU A 65 11.62 8.00 34.31
CA LEU A 65 10.69 7.41 33.35
C LEU A 65 10.81 8.08 31.96
N ALA A 66 11.02 9.40 31.93
CA ALA A 66 11.28 10.13 30.69
C ALA A 66 12.57 9.64 30.01
N GLY A 67 13.66 9.47 30.77
CA GLY A 67 14.93 8.94 30.27
C GLY A 67 14.79 7.55 29.65
N ILE A 68 14.13 6.62 30.34
CA ILE A 68 13.87 5.26 29.84
C ILE A 68 13.06 5.31 28.53
N GLY A 69 12.02 6.15 28.47
CA GLY A 69 11.19 6.28 27.28
C GLY A 69 11.93 6.86 26.07
N ILE A 70 12.81 7.85 26.27
CA ILE A 70 13.65 8.41 25.19
C ILE A 70 14.61 7.35 24.63
N VAL A 71 15.27 6.58 25.51
CA VAL A 71 16.18 5.49 25.08
C VAL A 71 15.41 4.42 24.31
N ALA A 72 14.22 4.04 24.78
CA ALA A 72 13.37 3.07 24.08
C ALA A 72 12.94 3.57 22.69
N LEU A 73 12.55 4.84 22.55
CA LEU A 73 12.21 5.46 21.26
C LEU A 73 13.41 5.47 20.31
N ALA A 74 14.58 5.88 20.79
CA ALA A 74 15.80 5.92 19.98
C ALA A 74 16.18 4.51 19.48
N ALA A 75 16.15 3.50 20.36
CA ALA A 75 16.42 2.13 20.01
C ALA A 75 15.45 1.60 18.94
N MET A 76 14.15 1.89 19.07
CA MET A 76 13.14 1.46 18.12
C MET A 76 13.34 2.10 16.73
N LEU A 77 13.65 3.39 16.66
CA LEU A 77 13.95 4.08 15.40
C LEU A 77 15.20 3.50 14.71
N ILE A 78 16.24 3.15 15.47
CA ILE A 78 17.45 2.51 14.95
C ILE A 78 17.14 1.12 14.39
N ILE A 79 16.33 0.32 15.10
CA ILE A 79 15.93 -1.03 14.65
C ILE A 79 15.16 -0.93 13.33
N ILE A 80 14.17 -0.03 13.24
CA ILE A 80 13.38 0.17 12.02
C ILE A 80 14.31 0.56 10.85
N ARG A 81 15.23 1.50 11.07
CA ARG A 81 16.17 1.95 10.05
C ARG A 81 17.10 0.83 9.57
N LYS A 82 17.63 0.02 10.49
CA LYS A 82 18.62 -1.03 10.18
C LYS A 82 17.98 -2.27 9.55
N CYS A 83 16.76 -2.61 9.95
CA CYS A 83 16.11 -3.86 9.55
C CYS A 83 15.13 -3.70 8.38
N GLY A 84 14.68 -2.50 8.02
CA GLY A 84 13.57 -2.30 7.08
C GLY A 84 13.70 -3.02 5.73
N GLY A 85 14.87 -2.99 5.09
CA GLY A 85 15.09 -3.64 3.79
C GLY A 85 15.13 -5.18 3.89
N LYS A 86 15.91 -5.70 4.83
CA LYS A 86 16.03 -7.15 5.09
C LYS A 86 14.71 -7.78 5.51
N TYR A 87 13.89 -7.01 6.23
CA TYR A 87 12.59 -7.47 6.70
C TYR A 87 11.61 -7.68 5.54
N GLN A 88 11.62 -6.79 4.54
CA GLN A 88 10.77 -6.94 3.38
C GLN A 88 11.14 -8.17 2.54
N GLU A 89 12.44 -8.43 2.35
CA GLU A 89 12.93 -9.63 1.66
C GLU A 89 12.56 -10.90 2.43
N TRP A 90 12.75 -10.90 3.76
CA TRP A 90 12.40 -12.02 4.62
C TRP A 90 10.89 -12.33 4.57
N ILE A 91 10.03 -11.31 4.64
CA ILE A 91 8.58 -11.50 4.49
C ILE A 91 8.23 -12.04 3.10
N ASP A 92 8.84 -11.48 2.05
CA ASP A 92 8.55 -11.93 0.68
C ASP A 92 8.94 -13.40 0.47
N GLN A 93 10.09 -13.82 0.99
CA GLN A 93 10.52 -15.21 0.96
C GLN A 93 9.62 -16.11 1.82
N TRP A 94 9.19 -15.64 2.98
CA TRP A 94 8.26 -16.37 3.84
C TRP A 94 6.90 -16.60 3.16
N ILE A 95 6.34 -15.58 2.51
CA ILE A 95 5.01 -15.65 1.88
C ILE A 95 5.05 -16.37 0.53
N TYR A 96 6.07 -16.09 -0.29
CA TYR A 96 6.09 -16.44 -1.71
C TYR A 96 7.28 -17.31 -2.11
N GLY A 97 8.18 -17.69 -1.21
CA GLY A 97 9.41 -18.44 -1.55
C GLY A 97 9.14 -19.78 -2.25
N HIS A 98 7.95 -20.35 -2.08
CA HIS A 98 7.52 -21.61 -2.67
C HIS A 98 7.02 -21.45 -4.12
N GLU A 99 6.78 -20.21 -4.55
CA GLU A 99 6.24 -19.86 -5.88
C GLU A 99 7.34 -19.42 -6.86
N GLY A 100 8.59 -19.38 -6.41
CA GLY A 100 9.73 -18.89 -7.18
C GLY A 100 9.95 -17.38 -7.08
N THR A 101 11.05 -16.92 -7.64
CA THR A 101 11.44 -15.50 -7.61
C THR A 101 10.81 -14.77 -8.80
N ALA A 102 9.90 -13.85 -8.49
CA ALA A 102 9.35 -12.93 -9.47
C ALA A 102 9.49 -11.51 -8.90
N SER A 103 10.58 -10.83 -9.26
CA SER A 103 10.82 -9.45 -8.85
C SER A 103 10.62 -8.51 -10.03
N MET A 104 10.07 -7.34 -9.73
CA MET A 104 10.11 -6.22 -10.65
C MET A 104 11.34 -5.36 -10.34
N PRO A 105 11.99 -4.78 -11.36
CA PRO A 105 13.07 -3.84 -11.14
C PRO A 105 12.57 -2.73 -10.22
N GLN A 106 13.37 -2.42 -9.21
CA GLN A 106 13.07 -1.31 -8.33
C GLN A 106 13.13 -0.02 -9.15
N PRO A 107 12.15 0.90 -9.02
CA PRO A 107 12.23 2.18 -9.70
C PRO A 107 13.51 2.89 -9.27
N GLU A 108 14.36 3.26 -10.24
CA GLU A 108 15.50 4.12 -9.98
C GLU A 108 15.01 5.54 -9.69
N LEU A 109 14.70 5.78 -8.41
CA LEU A 109 14.34 7.11 -7.95
C LEU A 109 15.59 7.97 -7.91
N THR A 110 15.65 8.95 -8.80
CA THR A 110 16.66 10.01 -8.74
C THR A 110 16.62 10.72 -7.38
N LYS A 111 17.76 11.28 -6.93
CA LYS A 111 17.84 12.02 -5.65
C LYS A 111 16.77 13.13 -5.57
N LYS A 112 16.51 13.80 -6.71
CA LYS A 112 15.44 14.79 -6.86
C LYS A 112 14.05 14.21 -6.57
N ASN A 113 13.73 13.06 -7.15
CA ASN A 113 12.42 12.41 -6.96
C ASN A 113 12.23 11.92 -5.51
N LYS A 114 13.30 11.45 -4.85
CA LYS A 114 13.26 11.10 -3.41
C LYS A 114 12.95 12.32 -2.54
N TRP A 115 13.60 13.46 -2.82
CA TRP A 115 13.36 14.70 -2.09
C TRP A 115 11.96 15.25 -2.34
N LEU A 116 11.49 15.21 -3.60
CA LEU A 116 10.12 15.59 -3.95
C LEU A 116 9.10 14.73 -3.19
N GLY A 117 9.29 13.40 -3.15
CA GLY A 117 8.41 12.51 -2.39
C GLY A 117 8.37 12.86 -0.89
N PHE A 118 9.52 13.20 -0.30
CA PHE A 118 9.59 13.67 1.08
C PHE A 118 8.84 14.99 1.29
N VAL A 119 9.04 15.99 0.44
CA VAL A 119 8.34 17.29 0.52
C VAL A 119 6.83 17.10 0.39
N VAL A 120 6.38 16.31 -0.58
CA VAL A 120 4.95 16.01 -0.76
C VAL A 120 4.38 15.34 0.49
N ALA A 121 5.09 14.36 1.08
CA ALA A 121 4.65 13.71 2.31
C ALA A 121 4.55 14.69 3.50
N VAL A 122 5.50 15.62 3.64
CA VAL A 122 5.46 16.67 4.67
C VAL A 122 4.27 17.61 4.46
N VAL A 123 4.02 18.05 3.23
CA VAL A 123 2.86 18.90 2.90
C VAL A 123 1.54 18.19 3.26
N VAL A 124 1.38 16.92 2.86
CA VAL A 124 0.21 16.12 3.20
C VAL A 124 0.05 16.00 4.71
N PHE A 125 1.14 15.77 5.45
CA PHE A 125 1.10 15.69 6.91
C PHE A 125 0.64 17.01 7.55
N ILE A 126 1.14 18.14 7.07
CA ILE A 126 0.69 19.47 7.50
C ILE A 126 -0.80 19.66 7.20
N CYS A 127 -1.29 19.27 6.02
CA CYS A 127 -2.70 19.35 5.67
C CYS A 127 -3.59 18.49 6.59
N ILE A 128 -3.13 17.29 6.98
CA ILE A 128 -3.84 16.43 7.94
C ILE A 128 -3.96 17.13 9.29
N LEU A 129 -2.84 17.64 9.83
CA LEU A 129 -2.83 18.33 11.12
C LEU A 129 -3.69 19.60 11.08
N GLY A 130 -3.57 20.40 10.02
CA GLY A 130 -4.37 21.61 9.83
C GLY A 130 -5.87 21.31 9.74
N THR A 131 -6.26 20.30 8.95
CA THR A 131 -7.67 19.89 8.82
C THR A 131 -8.24 19.39 10.14
N TYR A 132 -7.46 18.59 10.89
CA TYR A 132 -7.86 18.12 12.21
C TYR A 132 -8.03 19.27 13.20
N HIS A 133 -7.05 20.19 13.25
CA HIS A 133 -7.09 21.35 14.13
C HIS A 133 -8.29 22.27 13.83
N LEU A 134 -8.50 22.64 12.56
CA LEU A 134 -9.64 23.44 12.13
C LEU A 134 -11.00 22.76 12.39
N SER A 135 -11.05 21.43 12.35
CA SER A 135 -12.26 20.68 12.71
C SER A 135 -12.51 20.70 14.22
N MET A 136 -11.47 20.55 15.05
CA MET A 136 -11.58 20.62 16.51
C MET A 136 -12.04 22.01 17.00
N GLU A 137 -11.62 23.06 16.31
CA GLU A 137 -12.06 24.44 16.59
C GLU A 137 -13.45 24.76 16.01
N GLY A 138 -14.07 23.84 15.27
CA GLY A 138 -15.42 23.99 14.75
C GLY A 138 -15.53 24.79 13.44
N TYR A 139 -14.42 25.25 12.85
CA TYR A 139 -14.42 25.93 11.55
C TYR A 139 -14.85 25.02 10.41
N ILE A 140 -14.58 23.71 10.51
CA ILE A 140 -14.96 22.72 9.52
C ILE A 140 -15.97 21.78 10.13
N ALA A 141 -17.19 21.80 9.58
CA ALA A 141 -18.21 20.83 9.93
C ALA A 141 -17.70 19.41 9.64
N PHE A 142 -17.97 18.50 10.58
CA PHE A 142 -17.43 17.15 10.56
C PHE A 142 -17.69 16.38 9.25
N LYS A 143 -18.85 16.61 8.63
CA LYS A 143 -19.22 16.02 7.33
C LYS A 143 -18.25 16.37 6.19
N TYR A 144 -17.52 17.49 6.27
CA TYR A 144 -16.61 17.94 5.22
C TYR A 144 -15.16 17.51 5.44
N MET A 145 -14.84 16.82 6.53
CA MET A 145 -13.47 16.34 6.77
C MET A 145 -12.99 15.40 5.66
N LEU A 146 -13.84 14.45 5.24
CA LEU A 146 -13.49 13.47 4.20
C LEU A 146 -13.36 14.12 2.81
N PRO A 147 -14.32 14.95 2.34
CA PRO A 147 -14.14 15.70 1.11
C PRO A 147 -12.88 16.59 1.09
N LEU A 148 -12.60 17.29 2.19
CA LEU A 148 -11.42 18.12 2.30
C LEU A 148 -10.14 17.28 2.28
N SER A 149 -10.14 16.14 2.97
CA SER A 149 -8.98 15.26 2.99
C SER A 149 -8.68 14.62 1.63
N ALA A 150 -9.71 14.38 0.81
CA ALA A 150 -9.54 13.88 -0.55
C ALA A 150 -8.69 14.83 -1.42
N ILE A 151 -8.77 16.15 -1.20
CA ILE A 151 -8.04 17.16 -2.00
C ILE A 151 -6.52 16.95 -1.93
N TYR A 152 -6.00 16.51 -0.79
CA TYR A 152 -4.56 16.27 -0.63
C TYR A 152 -4.19 14.78 -0.64
N PHE A 153 -5.05 13.88 -0.14
CA PHE A 153 -4.76 12.44 -0.14
C PHE A 153 -4.84 11.81 -1.54
N VAL A 154 -5.84 12.16 -2.35
CA VAL A 154 -6.00 11.54 -3.67
C VAL A 154 -4.81 11.87 -4.57
N PRO A 155 -4.38 13.14 -4.73
CA PRO A 155 -3.18 13.46 -5.51
C PRO A 155 -1.92 12.80 -4.95
N PHE A 156 -1.80 12.71 -3.62
CA PHE A 156 -0.69 12.02 -2.99
C PHE A 156 -0.63 10.54 -3.34
N LEU A 157 -1.76 9.81 -3.24
CA LEU A 157 -1.84 8.39 -3.59
C LEU A 157 -1.54 8.15 -5.07
N VAL A 158 -2.05 9.03 -5.95
CA VAL A 158 -1.76 8.98 -7.40
C VAL A 158 -0.29 9.27 -7.68
N HIS A 159 0.30 10.26 -7.02
CA HIS A 159 1.72 10.58 -7.14
C HIS A 159 2.60 9.40 -6.70
N GLN A 160 2.29 8.83 -5.54
CA GLN A 160 2.97 7.66 -5.00
C GLN A 160 2.87 6.47 -5.96
N TYR A 161 1.71 6.31 -6.60
CA TYR A 161 1.51 5.26 -7.59
C TYR A 161 2.50 5.38 -8.76
N PHE A 162 2.65 6.58 -9.32
CA PHE A 162 3.58 6.81 -10.43
C PHE A 162 5.04 6.68 -10.01
N GLN A 163 5.40 7.10 -8.80
CA GLN A 163 6.77 6.91 -8.29
C GLN A 163 7.15 5.44 -8.11
N GLN A 164 6.17 4.57 -7.84
CA GLN A 164 6.39 3.14 -7.62
C GLN A 164 6.29 2.30 -8.89
N ARG A 165 5.95 2.88 -10.05
CA ARG A 165 6.00 2.15 -11.32
C ARG A 165 7.45 1.80 -11.68
N PRO A 166 7.70 0.61 -12.27
CA PRO A 166 6.73 -0.40 -12.71
C PRO A 166 6.37 -1.45 -11.65
N ARG A 167 6.83 -1.32 -10.40
CA ARG A 167 6.73 -2.35 -9.35
C ARG A 167 5.30 -2.68 -8.95
N ILE A 168 4.40 -1.70 -8.99
CA ILE A 168 3.00 -1.88 -8.58
C ILE A 168 2.03 -1.89 -9.76
N GLY A 169 1.01 -2.73 -9.66
CA GLY A 169 -0.07 -2.83 -10.64
C GLY A 169 -1.07 -1.66 -10.53
N PRO A 170 -1.79 -1.34 -11.62
CA PRO A 170 -2.80 -0.28 -11.64
C PRO A 170 -3.98 -0.52 -10.69
N LEU A 171 -4.19 -1.75 -10.20
CA LEU A 171 -5.26 -2.08 -9.26
C LEU A 171 -5.16 -1.31 -7.93
N VAL A 172 -3.98 -0.82 -7.56
CA VAL A 172 -3.81 0.07 -6.38
C VAL A 172 -4.59 1.39 -6.56
N LEU A 173 -4.83 1.84 -7.80
CA LEU A 173 -5.62 3.04 -8.08
C LEU A 173 -7.11 2.91 -7.73
N ILE A 174 -7.60 1.69 -7.45
CA ILE A 174 -8.94 1.50 -6.91
C ILE A 174 -9.11 2.31 -5.62
N CYS A 175 -8.07 2.41 -4.79
CA CYS A 175 -8.12 3.17 -3.54
C CYS A 175 -8.43 4.67 -3.76
N PRO A 176 -7.62 5.46 -4.51
CA PRO A 176 -7.94 6.87 -4.76
C PRO A 176 -9.25 7.07 -5.54
N ILE A 177 -9.64 6.12 -6.40
CA ILE A 177 -10.95 6.18 -7.10
C ILE A 177 -12.10 6.09 -6.10
N LEU A 178 -12.09 5.07 -5.22
CA LEU A 178 -13.12 4.90 -4.19
C LEU A 178 -13.15 6.09 -3.22
N TYR A 179 -11.98 6.60 -2.82
CA TYR A 179 -11.88 7.81 -2.00
C TYR A 179 -12.58 9.00 -2.68
N THR A 180 -12.30 9.23 -3.96
CA THR A 180 -12.89 10.32 -4.73
C THR A 180 -14.41 10.18 -4.85
N ILE A 181 -14.90 8.97 -5.14
CA ILE A 181 -16.33 8.68 -5.22
C ILE A 181 -17.00 8.95 -3.85
N HIS A 182 -16.40 8.49 -2.76
CA HIS A 182 -16.93 8.71 -1.41
C HIS A 182 -17.01 10.20 -1.07
N ALA A 183 -15.96 10.96 -1.36
CA ALA A 183 -15.94 12.42 -1.20
C ALA A 183 -17.03 13.12 -2.03
N ALA A 184 -17.16 12.74 -3.30
CA ALA A 184 -18.16 13.33 -4.21
C ALA A 184 -19.59 13.06 -3.74
N LEU A 185 -19.88 11.84 -3.28
CA LEU A 185 -21.19 11.47 -2.74
C LEU A 185 -21.55 12.27 -1.49
N ILE A 186 -20.59 12.53 -0.59
CA ILE A 186 -20.82 13.39 0.58
C ILE A 186 -21.12 14.83 0.16
N ILE A 187 -20.37 15.37 -0.81
CA ILE A 187 -20.64 16.71 -1.37
C ILE A 187 -22.04 16.77 -1.99
N ALA A 188 -22.47 15.71 -2.67
CA ALA A 188 -23.80 15.58 -3.25
C ALA A 188 -24.92 15.41 -2.20
N GLY A 189 -24.60 15.39 -0.90
CA GLY A 189 -25.56 15.31 0.18
C GLY A 189 -25.95 13.89 0.59
N VAL A 190 -25.28 12.87 0.06
CA VAL A 190 -25.53 11.48 0.47
C VAL A 190 -25.00 11.27 1.90
N PRO A 191 -25.82 10.82 2.86
CA PRO A 191 -25.45 10.72 4.27
C PRO A 191 -24.61 9.47 4.58
N ILE A 192 -23.55 9.23 3.80
CA ILE A 192 -22.61 8.10 3.95
C ILE A 192 -21.37 8.48 4.76
N PHE A 193 -21.55 9.29 5.80
CA PHE A 193 -20.50 9.68 6.73
C PHE A 193 -20.83 9.20 8.14
N PHE A 194 -19.81 8.82 8.89
CA PHE A 194 -19.93 8.45 10.30
C PHE A 194 -20.07 9.71 11.16
N SER A 195 -20.87 9.65 12.23
CA SER A 195 -21.11 10.76 13.14
C SER A 195 -20.84 10.34 14.60
N GLY A 196 -20.76 11.35 15.50
CA GLY A 196 -20.47 11.12 16.91
C GLY A 196 -19.13 10.42 17.15
N ASN A 197 -19.11 9.45 18.06
CA ASN A 197 -17.91 8.70 18.43
C ASN A 197 -17.30 7.89 17.27
N TRP A 198 -18.09 7.57 16.24
CA TRP A 198 -17.64 6.86 15.05
C TRP A 198 -16.97 7.77 14.04
N GLY A 199 -16.92 9.08 14.29
CA GLY A 199 -16.46 10.04 13.31
C GLY A 199 -15.05 9.75 12.79
N ILE A 200 -14.15 9.25 13.64
CA ILE A 200 -12.78 8.87 13.24
C ILE A 200 -12.75 7.89 12.05
N LEU A 201 -13.81 7.09 11.87
CA LEU A 201 -13.94 6.18 10.73
C LEU A 201 -14.05 6.89 9.39
N ASN A 202 -14.48 8.16 9.33
CA ASN A 202 -14.47 8.93 8.09
C ASN A 202 -13.06 9.16 7.55
N LEU A 203 -12.05 9.18 8.42
CA LEU A 203 -10.64 9.23 8.00
C LEU A 203 -10.06 7.82 7.87
N ALA A 204 -10.40 6.92 8.79
CA ALA A 204 -9.84 5.58 8.82
C ALA A 204 -10.35 4.70 7.66
N LEU A 205 -11.64 4.72 7.32
CA LEU A 205 -12.20 3.88 6.28
C LEU A 205 -11.56 4.16 4.91
N PRO A 206 -11.41 5.42 4.46
CA PRO A 206 -10.76 5.67 3.17
C PRO A 206 -9.27 5.32 3.16
N VAL A 207 -8.56 5.54 4.28
CA VAL A 207 -7.12 5.27 4.37
C VAL A 207 -6.83 3.78 4.49
N PHE A 208 -7.53 3.06 5.37
CA PHE A 208 -7.27 1.64 5.66
C PHE A 208 -8.20 0.72 4.88
N GLY A 209 -9.50 1.00 4.87
CA GLY A 209 -10.51 0.16 4.24
C GLY A 209 -10.35 0.07 2.73
N TYR A 210 -10.23 1.20 2.04
CA TYR A 210 -10.06 1.20 0.57
C TYR A 210 -8.69 0.69 0.16
N THR A 211 -7.64 0.97 0.94
CA THR A 211 -6.32 0.37 0.74
C THR A 211 -6.37 -1.14 0.88
N PHE A 212 -7.00 -1.66 1.94
CA PHE A 212 -7.19 -3.10 2.15
C PHE A 212 -7.91 -3.74 0.98
N LEU A 213 -9.03 -3.16 0.55
CA LEU A 213 -9.80 -3.66 -0.58
C LEU A 213 -8.97 -3.70 -1.88
N ALA A 214 -8.25 -2.62 -2.19
CA ALA A 214 -7.36 -2.57 -3.36
C ALA A 214 -6.25 -3.64 -3.29
N HIS A 215 -5.67 -3.88 -2.11
CA HIS A 215 -4.65 -4.91 -1.90
C HIS A 215 -5.24 -6.32 -2.02
N ALA A 216 -6.43 -6.56 -1.48
CA ALA A 216 -7.13 -7.84 -1.59
C ALA A 216 -7.46 -8.17 -3.05
N ILE A 217 -8.01 -7.22 -3.80
CA ILE A 217 -8.30 -7.37 -5.24
C ILE A 217 -7.00 -7.64 -6.02
N SER A 218 -5.94 -6.88 -5.72
CA SER A 218 -4.63 -7.11 -6.34
C SER A 218 -4.10 -8.51 -6.03
N HIS A 219 -4.22 -8.97 -4.78
CA HIS A 219 -3.79 -10.30 -4.40
C HIS A 219 -4.58 -11.39 -5.15
N ILE A 220 -5.90 -11.30 -5.20
CA ILE A 220 -6.75 -12.23 -5.96
C ILE A 220 -6.34 -12.24 -7.44
N TYR A 221 -6.10 -11.07 -8.02
CA TYR A 221 -5.63 -10.96 -9.40
C TYR A 221 -4.25 -11.60 -9.61
N SER A 222 -3.36 -11.50 -8.64
CA SER A 222 -2.05 -12.19 -8.68
C SER A 222 -2.22 -13.71 -8.68
N ARG A 223 -3.14 -14.26 -7.89
CA ARG A 223 -3.46 -15.71 -7.88
C ARG A 223 -4.02 -16.17 -9.21
N TYR A 224 -4.90 -15.36 -9.80
CA TYR A 224 -5.41 -15.62 -11.14
C TYR A 224 -4.30 -15.61 -12.20
N ALA A 225 -3.41 -14.60 -12.17
CA ALA A 225 -2.28 -14.52 -13.09
C ALA A 225 -1.31 -15.70 -12.94
N LEU A 226 -1.04 -16.15 -11.70
CA LEU A 226 -0.22 -17.33 -11.43
C LEU A 226 -0.87 -18.61 -11.99
N LYS A 227 -2.20 -18.76 -11.83
CA LYS A 227 -2.93 -19.90 -12.41
C LYS A 227 -2.80 -19.93 -13.93
N LYS A 228 -2.91 -18.77 -14.59
CA LYS A 228 -2.71 -18.64 -16.04
C LYS A 228 -1.27 -18.98 -16.46
N LEU A 229 -0.27 -18.50 -15.72
CA LEU A 229 1.14 -18.83 -15.97
C LEU A 229 1.40 -20.34 -15.91
N LYS A 230 0.94 -21.02 -14.86
CA LYS A 230 1.11 -22.47 -14.73
C LYS A 230 0.48 -23.24 -15.90
N GLY A 231 -0.67 -22.79 -16.38
CA GLY A 231 -1.31 -23.36 -17.57
C GLY A 231 -0.43 -23.22 -18.83
N LEU A 232 0.11 -22.03 -19.07
CA LEU A 232 0.97 -21.75 -20.23
C LEU A 232 2.29 -22.51 -20.18
N THR A 233 2.93 -22.64 -19.01
CA THR A 233 4.18 -23.40 -18.86
C THR A 233 3.99 -24.91 -19.03
N HIS A 234 2.80 -25.44 -18.72
CA HIS A 234 2.47 -26.84 -19.03
C HIS A 234 2.34 -27.07 -20.53
N LEU A 235 1.82 -26.10 -21.28
CA LEU A 235 1.78 -26.15 -22.75
C LEU A 235 3.18 -26.06 -23.36
N GLU A 236 4.07 -25.24 -22.78
CA GLU A 236 5.49 -25.17 -23.16
C GLU A 236 6.21 -26.51 -22.93
N GLY A 237 6.03 -27.13 -21.75
CA GLY A 237 6.61 -28.45 -21.46
C GLY A 237 6.06 -29.57 -22.33
N GLY A 238 4.78 -29.51 -22.70
CA GLY A 238 4.15 -30.46 -23.63
C GLY A 238 4.61 -30.31 -25.08
N THR A 239 4.92 -29.08 -25.51
CA THR A 239 5.49 -28.81 -26.85
C THR A 239 6.99 -29.11 -26.91
N ALA A 240 7.75 -28.88 -25.83
CA ALA A 240 9.17 -29.23 -25.74
C ALA A 240 9.43 -30.75 -25.66
N ASN A 241 8.50 -31.51 -25.05
CA ASN A 241 8.57 -32.97 -24.95
C ASN A 241 7.87 -33.68 -26.14
N GLY A 242 7.82 -33.06 -27.32
CA GLY A 242 7.08 -33.54 -28.48
C GLY A 242 7.14 -35.07 -28.69
N ASN A 243 5.97 -35.70 -28.48
CA ASN A 243 5.54 -36.93 -29.13
C ASN A 243 4.59 -36.54 -30.27
#